data_AF-D8G599-F1
#
_entry.id   AF-D8G599-F1
#
_cell.length_a   1.000
_cell.length_b   1.000
_cell.length_c   1.000
_cell.angle_alpha   90.00
_cell.angle_beta   90.00
_cell.angle_gamma   90.00
#
_symmetry.space_group_name_H-M   'P 1'
#
loop_
_entity.id
_entity.type
_entity.pdbx_description
1 polymer ?
#
loop_
_entity_poly.entity_id
_entity_poly.type
_entity_poly.pdbx_seq_one_letter_code
_entity_poly.pdbx_strand_id
1 'polypeptide(L)' 'MPELPEVETICRGLNQLTLGLEILGGDVLLENTIASPFFARDFLAGLQGKAIARWHRRGKYLLAELGSGGEGEMGQG' A
#
# COMPACT_ATOMS: atom_id res chain seq x y z
N MET A 1 0.64 -3.96 -19.70
CA MET A 1 0.23 -3.01 -18.65
C MET A 1 -1.29 -2.99 -18.66
N PRO A 2 -1.98 -3.14 -17.53
CA PRO A 2 -3.43 -3.09 -17.51
C PRO A 2 -3.91 -1.73 -18.07
N GLU A 3 -5.03 -1.75 -18.79
CA GLU A 3 -5.68 -0.55 -19.27
C GLU A 3 -6.46 0.16 -18.15
N LEU A 4 -6.83 1.41 -18.39
CA LEU A 4 -7.49 2.25 -17.37
C LEU A 4 -8.70 1.57 -16.70
N PRO A 5 -9.60 0.86 -17.43
CA PRO A 5 -10.73 0.17 -16.80
C PRO A 5 -10.29 -0.96 -15.84
N GLU A 6 -9.21 -1.66 -16.17
CA GLU A 6 -8.68 -2.75 -15.36
C GLU A 6 -8.07 -2.21 -14.06
N VAL A 7 -7.30 -1.12 -14.14
CA VAL A 7 -6.71 -0.48 -12.95
C VAL A 7 -7.80 0.00 -12.00
N GLU A 8 -8.92 0.52 -12.51
CA GLU A 8 -10.04 0.90 -11.65
C GLU A 8 -10.68 -0.30 -10.95
N THR A 9 -10.82 -1.41 -11.66
CA THR A 9 -11.35 -2.67 -11.10
C THR A 9 -10.44 -3.19 -10.00
N ILE A 10 -9.12 -3.19 -10.23
CA ILE A 10 -8.11 -3.58 -9.23
C ILE A 10 -8.18 -2.65 -8.01
N CYS A 11 -8.24 -1.33 -8.23
CA CYS A 11 -8.33 -0.35 -7.14
C CYS A 11 -9.57 -0.58 -6.24
N ARG A 12 -10.72 -0.92 -6.83
CA ARG A 12 -11.94 -1.23 -6.07
C ARG A 12 -11.79 -2.51 -5.26
N GLY A 13 -11.24 -3.58 -5.86
CA GLY A 13 -10.99 -4.84 -5.16
C GLY A 13 -10.02 -4.68 -3.98
N LEU A 14 -8.93 -3.93 -4.18
CA LEU A 14 -7.95 -3.67 -3.13
C LEU A 14 -8.55 -2.90 -1.93
N ASN A 15 -9.42 -1.91 -2.19
CA ASN A 15 -10.14 -1.19 -1.13
C ASN A 15 -11.12 -2.08 -0.34
N GLN A 16 -11.56 -3.20 -0.89
CA GLN A 16 -12.44 -4.13 -0.16
C GLN A 16 -11.65 -5.15 0.66
N LEU A 17 -10.45 -5.51 0.23
CA LEU A 17 -9.73 -6.67 0.75
C LEU A 17 -8.54 -6.33 1.66
N THR A 18 -7.97 -5.12 1.54
CA THR A 18 -6.62 -4.85 2.11
C THR A 18 -6.55 -3.69 3.10
N LEU A 19 -7.65 -2.98 3.34
CA LEU A 19 -7.64 -1.83 4.24
C LEU A 19 -7.47 -2.25 5.70
N GLY A 20 -6.70 -1.47 6.46
CA GLY A 20 -6.45 -1.71 7.88
C GLY A 20 -5.54 -2.91 8.19
N LEU A 21 -5.10 -3.66 7.17
CA LEU A 21 -4.14 -4.74 7.36
C LEU A 21 -2.74 -4.17 7.59
N GLU A 22 -2.12 -4.59 8.69
CA GLU A 22 -0.75 -4.20 9.02
C GLU A 22 0.25 -4.89 8.10
N ILE A 23 1.19 -4.10 7.58
CA ILE A 23 2.32 -4.58 6.78
C ILE A 23 3.41 -5.05 7.76
N LEU A 24 3.56 -6.37 7.88
CA LEU A 24 4.58 -6.96 8.76
C LEU A 24 5.99 -6.94 8.17
N GLY A 25 6.10 -6.73 6.86
CA GLY A 25 7.35 -6.77 6.10
C GLY A 25 7.13 -7.39 4.72
N GLY A 26 8.21 -7.73 4.03
CA GLY A 26 8.16 -8.40 2.74
C GLY A 26 9.55 -8.62 2.15
N ASP A 27 9.59 -9.35 1.04
CA ASP A 27 10.81 -9.63 0.29
C ASP A 27 10.82 -8.89 -1.05
N VAL A 28 11.92 -8.22 -1.37
CA VAL A 28 12.15 -7.61 -2.69
C VAL A 28 13.09 -8.52 -3.48
N LEU A 29 12.50 -9.31 -4.38
CA LEU A 29 13.25 -10.28 -5.20
C LEU A 29 13.88 -9.66 -6.45
N LEU A 30 13.47 -8.44 -6.80
CA LEU A 30 13.95 -7.70 -7.96
C LEU A 30 14.14 -6.23 -7.59
N GLU A 31 15.38 -5.87 -7.26
CA GLU A 31 15.73 -4.56 -6.69
C GLU A 31 15.32 -3.38 -7.58
N ASN A 32 15.42 -3.53 -8.91
CA ASN A 32 15.09 -2.46 -9.87
C ASN A 32 13.58 -2.16 -10.00
N THR A 33 12.71 -2.88 -9.27
CA THR A 33 11.28 -2.56 -9.16
C THR A 33 11.04 -1.39 -8.20
N ILE A 34 11.96 -1.15 -7.26
CA ILE A 34 11.88 -0.05 -6.29
C ILE A 34 12.59 1.16 -6.87
N ALA A 35 11.82 2.19 -7.24
CA ALA A 35 12.37 3.43 -7.77
C ALA A 35 12.91 4.36 -6.67
N SER A 36 12.30 4.34 -5.48
CA SER A 36 12.71 5.15 -4.33
C SER A 36 12.09 4.63 -3.03
N PRO A 37 12.83 4.64 -1.90
CA PRO A 37 14.27 4.91 -1.80
C PRO A 37 15.11 3.86 -2.56
N PHE A 38 16.37 4.18 -2.85
CA PHE A 38 17.21 3.36 -3.76
C PHE A 38 17.47 1.94 -3.23
N PHE A 39 17.57 1.76 -1.92
CA PHE A 39 17.77 0.43 -1.32
C PHE A 39 16.44 -0.18 -0.87
N ALA A 40 16.18 -1.41 -1.30
CA ALA A 40 14.98 -2.16 -0.96
C ALA A 40 14.74 -2.28 0.56
N ARG A 41 15.81 -2.43 1.35
CA ARG A 41 15.72 -2.50 2.81
C ARG A 41 15.11 -1.24 3.42
N ASP A 42 15.46 -0.07 2.88
CA ASP A 42 15.00 1.23 3.39
C ASP A 42 13.52 1.43 3.01
N PHE A 43 13.12 0.96 1.83
CA PHE A 43 11.73 0.92 1.40
C PHE A 43 10.88 0.04 2.32
N LEU A 44 11.33 -1.20 2.60
CA LEU A 44 10.62 -2.13 3.48
C LEU A 44 10.53 -1.61 4.92
N ALA A 45 11.62 -1.06 5.45
CA ALA A 45 11.63 -0.44 6.78
C ALA A 45 10.65 0.74 6.88
N GLY A 46 10.45 1.49 5.78
CA GLY A 46 9.46 2.56 5.70
C GLY A 46 8.01 2.07 5.65
N LEU A 47 7.76 0.80 5.32
CA LEU A 47 6.42 0.21 5.24
C LEU A 47 6.03 -0.60 6.48
N GLN A 48 7.01 -1.23 7.15
CA GLN A 48 6.75 -2.11 8.29
C GLN A 48 6.00 -1.38 9.42
N GLY A 49 4.97 -2.02 9.96
CA GLY A 49 4.12 -1.47 11.03
C GLY A 49 3.11 -0.40 10.55
N LYS A 50 3.05 -0.11 9.25
CA LYS A 50 1.98 0.72 8.67
C LYS A 50 0.83 -0.16 8.20
N ALA A 51 -0.34 0.45 8.02
CA ALA A 51 -1.47 -0.20 7.36
C ALA A 51 -1.90 0.60 6.12
N ILE A 52 -2.52 -0.07 5.16
CA ILE A 52 -3.13 0.63 4.03
C ILE A 52 -4.44 1.26 4.52
N ALA A 53 -4.50 2.59 4.51
CA ALA A 53 -5.71 3.33 4.85
C ALA A 53 -6.69 3.40 3.67
N ARG A 54 -6.16 3.58 2.46
CA ARG A 54 -6.97 3.68 1.23
C ARG A 54 -6.16 3.43 -0.03
N TRP A 55 -6.79 2.88 -1.05
CA TRP A 55 -6.24 2.84 -2.42
C TRP A 55 -6.90 3.91 -3.30
N HIS A 56 -6.06 4.62 -4.05
CA HIS A 56 -6.44 5.60 -5.05
C HIS A 56 -5.89 5.20 -6.42
N ARG A 57 -6.52 5.72 -7.48
CA ARG A 57 -6.04 5.57 -8.86
C ARG A 57 -5.69 6.91 -9.45
N ARG A 58 -4.53 7.00 -10.11
CA ARG A 58 -4.15 8.15 -10.94
C ARG A 58 -3.66 7.66 -12.31
N GLY A 59 -4.51 7.78 -13.33
CA GLY A 59 -4.21 7.19 -14.65
C GLY A 59 -4.04 5.68 -14.52
N LYS A 60 -2.88 5.16 -14.95
CA LYS A 60 -2.51 3.74 -14.84
C LYS A 60 -1.75 3.38 -13.55
N TYR A 61 -1.66 4.32 -12.59
CA TYR A 61 -0.98 4.10 -11.30
C TYR A 61 -1.99 3.82 -10.19
N LEU A 62 -1.62 2.91 -9.30
CA LEU A 62 -2.25 2.69 -8.00
C LEU A 62 -1.43 3.39 -6.93
N LEU A 63 -2.11 4.09 -6.03
CA LEU A 63 -1.49 4.82 -4.92
C LEU A 63 -2.10 4.31 -3.62
N ALA A 64 -1.28 3.71 -2.77
CA ALA A 64 -1.68 3.36 -1.40
C ALA A 64 -1.42 4.57 -0.49
N GLU A 65 -2.46 4.99 0.21
CA GLU A 65 -2.35 5.87 1.36
C GLU A 65 -2.05 5.03 2.59
N LEU A 66 -0.98 5.36 3.31
CA LEU A 66 -0.52 4.61 4.48
C LEU A 66 -0.94 5.32 5.77
N GLY A 67 -1.58 4.58 6.66
CA GLY A 67 -1.89 4.99 8.03
C GLY A 67 -1.01 4.29 9.06
N SER A 68 -1.22 4.64 10.33
CA SER A 68 -0.65 3.93 11.48
C SER A 68 -1.20 2.51 11.52
N GLY A 69 -0.35 1.48 11.61
CA GLY A 69 -0.78 0.12 11.92
C GLY A 69 -1.16 0.05 13.39
N GLY A 70 -2.45 -0.08 13.67
CA GLY A 70 -2.95 -0.20 15.04
C GLY A 70 -3.38 1.12 15.70
N GLU A 71 -4.45 1.71 15.21
CA GLU A 71 -5.40 2.46 16.05
C GLU A 71 -6.79 1.94 15.71
N GLY A 72 -7.10 0.74 16.22
CA GLY A 72 -8.49 0.39 16.45
C GLY A 72 -9.05 1.39 17.46
N GLU A 73 -10.01 2.21 17.02
CA GLU A 73 -10.99 2.96 17.82
C GLU A 73 -10.67 3.07 19.32
N MET A 74 -9.82 4.03 19.72
CA MET A 74 -9.98 4.62 21.04
C MET A 74 -11.05 5.69 20.94
N GLY A 75 -12.28 5.27 21.22
CA GLY A 75 -13.40 6.17 21.43
C GLY A 75 -13.04 7.25 22.44
N GLN A 76 -13.27 8.50 22.05
CA GLN A 76 -13.45 9.65 22.92
C GLN A 76 -14.77 10.24 22.42
N GLY A 77 -15.88 10.20 23.17
CA GLY A 77 -16.04 10.64 24.55
C GLY A 77 -17.00 11.82 24.50
#